data_AF-A0A662H0M5-F1
#
_entry.id   AF-A0A662H0M5-F1
#
_cell.length_a   1.000
_cell.length_b   1.000
_cell.length_c   1.000
_cell.angle_alpha   90.00
_cell.angle_beta   90.00
_cell.angle_gamma   90.00
#
_symmetry.space_group_name_H-M   'P 1'
#
loop_
_entity.id
_entity.type
_entity.pdbx_description
1 polymer ?
#
loop_
_entity_poly.entity_id
_entity_poly.type
_entity_poly.pdbx_seq_one_letter_code
_entity_poly.pdbx_strand_id
1 'polypeptide(L)'
;MNEAKPNYGIPAGEIFTSILVGVTFTVLSVLLFRRFPPTLLLAPIGVYLIVHGVRIWRSSTLEKKLRLREEFIRIIQPREGDRVLDVGTGRGLLAVGFAKVIRCGEVVGIDIWSRFAL
;
A
#
# COMPACT_ATOMS: atom_id res chain seq x y z
N MET A 1 -21.01 -15.00 -9.90
CA MET A 1 -19.61 -14.56 -10.16
C MET A 1 -18.75 -15.07 -9.04
N ASN A 2 -17.63 -15.74 -9.33
CA ASN A 2 -16.66 -16.13 -8.30
C ASN A 2 -16.16 -14.85 -7.59
N GLU A 3 -16.39 -14.74 -6.29
CA GLU A 3 -15.97 -13.59 -5.48
C GLU A 3 -14.46 -13.62 -5.23
N ALA A 4 -13.66 -13.42 -6.27
CA ALA A 4 -12.25 -13.12 -6.10
C ALA A 4 -12.15 -11.77 -5.36
N LYS A 5 -11.56 -11.77 -4.16
CA LYS A 5 -11.38 -10.52 -3.38
C LYS A 5 -10.54 -9.53 -4.20
N PRO A 6 -11.03 -8.29 -4.42
CA PRO A 6 -10.29 -7.30 -5.19
C PRO A 6 -8.97 -6.92 -4.52
N ASN A 7 -7.88 -6.90 -5.30
CA ASN A 7 -6.53 -6.59 -4.84
C ASN A 7 -6.22 -5.10 -5.02
N TYR A 8 -6.33 -4.33 -3.94
CA TYR A 8 -6.06 -2.89 -3.92
C TYR A 8 -4.58 -2.51 -3.71
N GLY A 9 -3.68 -3.48 -3.80
CA GLY A 9 -2.23 -3.27 -3.80
C GLY A 9 -1.66 -2.95 -2.42
N ILE A 10 -0.65 -3.71 -2.04
CA ILE A 10 0.22 -3.45 -0.90
C ILE A 10 1.66 -3.52 -1.44
N PRO A 11 2.57 -2.60 -1.07
CA PRO A 11 3.98 -2.62 -1.49
C PRO A 11 4.74 -3.72 -0.73
N ALA A 12 4.27 -4.97 -0.82
CA ALA A 12 4.79 -6.10 -0.05
C ALA A 12 6.27 -6.37 -0.33
N GLY A 13 6.69 -6.22 -1.60
CA GLY A 13 8.08 -6.37 -2.01
C GLY A 13 8.99 -5.37 -1.28
N GLU A 14 8.65 -4.08 -1.32
CA GLU A 14 9.44 -3.01 -0.69
C GLU A 14 9.53 -3.16 0.83
N ILE A 15 8.42 -3.54 1.48
CA ILE A 15 8.38 -3.84 2.91
C ILE A 15 9.34 -4.99 3.23
N PHE A 16 9.22 -6.09 2.48
CA PHE A 16 10.02 -7.29 2.70
C PHE A 16 11.51 -7.04 2.46
N THR A 17 11.87 -6.39 1.35
CA THR A 17 13.28 -6.09 1.03
C THR A 17 13.90 -5.15 2.04
N SER A 18 13.19 -4.10 2.45
CA SER A 18 13.70 -3.14 3.44
C SER A 18 13.98 -3.81 4.79
N ILE A 19 13.06 -4.65 5.26
CA ILE A 19 13.23 -5.37 6.53
C ILE A 19 14.35 -6.41 6.41
N LEU A 20 14.37 -7.21 5.34
CA LEU A 20 15.37 -8.26 5.14
C LEU A 20 16.79 -7.68 5.10
N VAL A 21 17.03 -6.69 4.24
CA VAL A 21 18.33 -6.04 4.12
C VAL A 21 18.72 -5.36 5.44
N GLY A 22 17.76 -4.71 6.10
CA GLY A 22 17.99 -4.04 7.37
C GLY A 22 18.42 -5.00 8.49
N VAL A 23 17.78 -6.17 8.58
CA VAL A 23 18.18 -7.25 9.51
C VAL A 23 19.56 -7.78 9.15
N THR A 24 19.83 -8.06 7.88
CA THR A 24 21.14 -8.55 7.43
C THR A 24 22.27 -7.59 7.83
N PHE A 25 22.12 -6.28 7.58
CA PHE A 25 23.13 -5.29 7.95
C PHE A 25 23.34 -5.18 9.45
N THR A 26 22.26 -5.24 10.22
CA THR A 26 22.32 -5.20 11.69
C THR A 26 23.04 -6.44 12.24
N VAL A 27 22.72 -7.63 11.72
CA VAL A 27 23.36 -8.89 12.14
C VAL A 27 24.85 -8.91 11.75
N LEU A 28 25.18 -8.56 10.50
CA LEU A 28 26.57 -8.51 10.06
C LEU A 28 27.41 -7.51 10.86
N SER A 29 26.84 -6.36 11.21
CA SER A 29 27.47 -5.39 12.10
C SER A 29 27.88 -6.05 13.42
N VAL A 30 26.97 -6.78 14.07
CA VAL A 30 27.20 -7.43 15.38
C VAL A 30 28.15 -8.62 15.30
N LEU A 31 28.10 -9.42 14.23
CA LEU A 31 28.97 -10.59 14.09
C LEU A 31 30.42 -10.21 13.78
N LEU A 32 30.62 -9.14 13.00
CA LEU A 32 31.93 -8.81 12.46
C LEU A 32 32.68 -7.69 13.22
N PHE A 33 32.01 -6.92 14.11
CA PHE A 33 32.64 -5.74 14.72
C PHE A 33 33.94 -6.04 15.47
N ARG A 34 34.05 -7.22 16.10
CA ARG A 34 35.25 -7.61 16.85
C ARG A 34 36.46 -7.81 15.94
N ARG A 35 36.24 -8.26 14.70
CA ARG A 35 37.30 -8.56 13.73
C ARG A 35 37.55 -7.39 12.78
N PHE A 36 36.51 -6.62 12.47
CA PHE A 36 36.51 -5.47 11.58
C PHE A 36 35.63 -4.34 12.16
N PRO A 37 36.15 -3.52 13.08
CA PRO A 37 35.38 -2.46 13.76
C PRO A 37 34.58 -1.51 12.85
N PRO A 38 35.02 -1.18 11.61
CA PRO A 38 34.23 -0.34 10.71
C PRO A 38 32.84 -0.93 10.37
N THR A 39 32.59 -2.23 10.55
CA THR A 39 31.26 -2.82 10.31
C THR A 39 30.18 -2.26 11.23
N LEU A 40 30.55 -1.60 12.34
CA LEU A 40 29.62 -0.91 13.23
C LEU A 40 28.77 0.16 12.50
N LEU A 41 29.29 0.73 11.40
CA LEU A 41 28.58 1.71 10.57
C LEU A 41 27.35 1.12 9.84
N LEU A 42 27.27 -0.21 9.71
CA LEU A 42 26.13 -0.89 9.10
C LEU A 42 24.90 -0.94 10.03
N ALA A 43 25.10 -0.89 11.35
CA ALA A 43 24.01 -0.93 12.32
C ALA A 43 22.98 0.20 12.16
N PRO A 44 23.34 1.50 12.12
CA PRO A 44 22.35 2.56 11.95
C PRO A 44 21.61 2.48 10.61
N ILE A 45 22.29 2.05 9.54
CA ILE A 45 21.68 1.84 8.22
C ILE A 45 20.66 0.69 8.30
N GLY A 46 21.04 -0.42 8.94
CA GLY A 46 20.17 -1.58 9.12
C GLY A 46 18.91 -1.25 9.92
N VAL A 47 19.08 -0.57 11.05
CA VAL A 47 17.98 -0.10 11.90
C VAL A 47 17.06 0.86 11.13
N TYR A 48 17.62 1.81 10.39
CA TYR A 48 16.83 2.73 9.56
C TYR A 48 15.95 1.99 8.56
N LEU A 49 16.49 1.00 7.83
CA LEU A 49 15.75 0.22 6.84
C LEU A 49 14.62 -0.61 7.47
N ILE A 50 14.86 -1.20 8.65
CA ILE A 50 13.82 -1.92 9.40
C ILE A 50 12.69 -0.95 9.78
N VAL A 51 13.03 0.19 10.38
CA VAL A 51 12.04 1.20 10.79
C VAL A 51 11.26 1.71 9.57
N HIS A 52 11.93 1.95 8.45
CA HIS A 52 11.30 2.36 7.20
C HIS A 52 10.30 1.31 6.70
N GLY A 53 10.70 0.04 6.59
CA GLY A 53 9.81 -1.04 6.18
C GLY A 53 8.60 -1.20 7.10
N VAL A 54 8.79 -1.09 8.42
CA VAL A 54 7.69 -1.13 9.40
C VAL A 54 6.75 0.07 9.24
N ARG A 55 7.27 1.27 8.97
CA ARG A 55 6.44 2.46 8.71
C ARG A 55 5.60 2.29 7.45
N ILE A 56 6.19 1.81 6.36
CA ILE A 56 5.44 1.51 5.13
C ILE A 56 4.37 0.47 5.42
N TRP A 57 4.70 -0.63 6.09
CA TRP A 57 3.75 -1.69 6.44
C TRP A 57 2.54 -1.17 7.24
N ARG A 58 2.79 -0.36 8.26
CA ARG A 58 1.74 0.28 9.06
C ARG A 58 0.90 1.28 8.27
N SER A 59 1.48 1.95 7.28
CA SER A 59 0.74 2.91 6.43
C SER A 59 -0.07 2.22 5.33
N SER A 60 0.43 1.09 4.83
CA SER A 60 -0.10 0.39 3.66
C SER A 60 -1.13 -0.69 4.01
N THR A 61 -1.52 -0.78 5.29
CA THR A 61 -2.51 -1.76 5.76
C THR A 61 -3.82 -1.60 4.99
N LEU A 62 -4.28 -2.70 4.40
CA LEU A 62 -5.52 -2.77 3.64
C LEU A 62 -6.72 -2.25 4.45
N GLU A 63 -6.75 -2.51 5.74
CA GLU A 63 -7.80 -2.03 6.65
C GLU A 63 -7.92 -0.50 6.65
N LYS A 64 -6.82 0.24 6.66
CA LYS A 64 -6.84 1.72 6.60
C LYS A 64 -7.41 2.23 5.29
N LYS A 65 -7.03 1.59 4.17
CA LYS A 65 -7.57 1.90 2.85
C LYS A 65 -9.08 1.65 2.78
N LEU A 66 -9.55 0.54 3.34
CA LEU A 66 -10.97 0.21 3.37
C LEU A 66 -11.77 1.13 4.30
N ARG A 67 -11.21 1.50 5.47
CA ARG A 67 -11.81 2.51 6.37
C ARG A 67 -11.93 3.86 5.67
N LEU A 68 -10.87 4.30 4.99
CA LEU A 68 -10.89 5.56 4.25
C LEU A 68 -11.97 5.55 3.15
N ARG A 69 -12.08 4.46 2.39
CA ARG A 69 -13.15 4.26 1.42
C ARG A 69 -14.54 4.39 2.07
N GLU A 70 -14.75 3.79 3.23
CA GLU A 70 -16.01 3.88 3.97
C GLU A 70 -16.30 5.29 4.49
N GLU A 71 -15.27 6.03 4.91
CA GLU A 71 -15.40 7.45 5.28
C GLU A 71 -15.82 8.31 4.07
N PHE A 72 -15.20 8.12 2.91
CA PHE A 72 -15.59 8.82 1.67
C PHE A 72 -17.03 8.54 1.28
N ILE A 73 -17.46 7.27 1.32
CA ILE A 73 -18.84 6.88 1.05
C ILE A 73 -19.79 7.55 2.04
N ARG A 74 -19.41 7.61 3.33
CA ARG A 74 -20.22 8.23 4.38
C ARG A 74 -20.34 9.75 4.20
N ILE A 75 -19.29 10.43 3.77
CA ILE A 75 -19.28 11.89 3.56
C ILE A 75 -20.08 12.24 2.30
N ILE A 76 -19.88 11.51 1.21
CA ILE A 76 -20.51 11.81 -0.08
C ILE A 76 -21.99 11.40 -0.10
N GLN A 77 -22.36 10.34 0.64
CA GLN A 77 -23.73 9.81 0.72
C GLN A 77 -24.38 9.61 -0.66
N PRO A 78 -23.73 8.80 -1.55
CA PRO A 78 -24.20 8.60 -2.90
C PRO A 78 -25.60 7.98 -2.92
N ARG A 79 -26.43 8.42 -3.86
CA ARG A 79 -27.83 8.02 -4.01
C ARG A 79 -28.02 7.13 -5.23
N GLU A 80 -29.13 6.41 -5.24
CA GLU A 80 -29.58 5.71 -6.43
C GLU A 80 -29.83 6.72 -7.56
N GLY A 81 -29.28 6.44 -8.74
CA GLY A 81 -29.29 7.28 -9.94
C GLY A 81 -28.00 8.09 -10.13
N ASP A 82 -27.12 8.14 -9.13
CA ASP A 82 -25.91 8.96 -9.21
C ASP A 82 -24.93 8.43 -10.27
N ARG A 83 -24.24 9.39 -10.90
CA ARG A 83 -23.11 9.14 -11.80
C ARG A 83 -21.83 9.65 -11.18
N VAL A 84 -20.91 8.74 -10.89
CA VAL A 84 -19.64 9.03 -10.20
C VAL A 84 -18.47 8.85 -11.16
N LEU A 85 -17.58 9.84 -11.21
CA LEU A 85 -16.30 9.76 -11.92
C LEU A 85 -15.15 9.75 -10.91
N ASP A 86 -14.40 8.66 -10.85
CA ASP A 86 -13.21 8.50 -10.02
C ASP A 86 -11.95 8.71 -10.88
N VAL A 87 -11.33 9.90 -10.75
CA VAL A 87 -10.13 10.28 -11.53
C VAL A 87 -8.88 9.91 -10.74
N GLY A 88 -8.01 9.10 -11.35
CA GLY A 88 -6.88 8.49 -10.65
C GLY A 88 -7.30 7.27 -9.81
N THR A 89 -8.21 6.46 -10.36
CA THR A 89 -8.84 5.34 -9.62
C THR A 89 -7.82 4.27 -9.18
N GLY A 90 -6.64 4.23 -9.81
CA GLY A 90 -5.58 3.28 -9.55
C GLY A 90 -6.07 1.84 -9.69
N ARG A 91 -6.14 1.12 -8.56
CA ARG A 91 -6.68 -0.25 -8.51
C ARG A 91 -8.20 -0.32 -8.23
N GLY A 92 -8.91 0.80 -8.31
CA GLY A 92 -10.37 0.85 -8.19
C GLY A 92 -10.91 0.86 -6.76
N LEU A 93 -10.12 1.24 -5.75
CA LEU A 93 -10.56 1.18 -4.34
C LEU A 93 -11.83 1.98 -4.07
N LEU A 94 -11.89 3.22 -4.55
CA LEU A 94 -13.02 4.11 -4.38
C LEU A 94 -14.12 3.80 -5.39
N ALA A 95 -13.81 3.72 -6.69
CA ALA A 95 -14.78 3.34 -7.73
C ALA A 95 -15.57 2.07 -7.39
N VAL A 96 -14.90 0.97 -7.01
CA VAL A 96 -15.58 -0.28 -6.60
C VAL A 96 -16.35 -0.09 -5.29
N GLY A 97 -15.88 0.77 -4.40
CA GLY A 97 -16.60 1.16 -3.18
C GLY A 97 -17.95 1.82 -3.49
N PHE A 98 -17.94 2.85 -4.35
CA PHE A 98 -19.15 3.55 -4.78
C PHE A 98 -20.10 2.64 -5.55
N ALA A 99 -19.57 1.81 -6.47
CA ALA A 99 -20.36 0.88 -7.25
C ALA A 99 -21.07 -0.19 -6.40
N LYS A 100 -20.58 -0.48 -5.19
CA LYS A 100 -21.25 -1.40 -4.25
C LYS A 100 -22.41 -0.74 -3.50
N VAL A 101 -22.43 0.58 -3.41
CA VAL A 101 -23.44 1.34 -2.68
C VAL A 101 -24.55 1.81 -3.61
N ILE A 102 -24.21 2.25 -4.82
CA ILE A 102 -25.15 2.69 -5.86
C ILE A 102 -25.61 1.45 -6.65
N ARG A 103 -26.86 1.01 -6.48
CA ARG A 103 -27.39 -0.19 -7.17
C ARG A 103 -27.88 0.11 -8.59
N CYS A 104 -28.42 1.30 -8.80
CA CYS A 104 -28.99 1.80 -10.02
C CYS A 104 -28.32 3.12 -10.38
N GLY A 105 -27.15 3.09 -11.01
CA GLY A 105 -26.40 4.29 -11.39
C GLY A 105 -25.15 3.92 -12.15
N GLU A 106 -24.21 4.85 -12.28
CA GLU A 106 -22.98 4.64 -13.05
C GLU A 106 -21.76 5.08 -12.25
N VAL A 107 -20.71 4.25 -12.24
CA VAL A 107 -19.42 4.61 -11.67
C VAL A 107 -18.34 4.35 -12.70
N VAL A 108 -17.68 5.42 -13.15
CA VAL A 108 -16.60 5.38 -14.13
C VAL A 108 -15.29 5.69 -13.40
N GLY A 109 -14.34 4.78 -13.43
CA GLY A 109 -12.97 5.01 -12.95
C GLY A 109 -12.03 5.22 -14.12
N ILE A 110 -11.24 6.30 -14.10
CA ILE A 110 -10.19 6.56 -15.09
C ILE A 110 -8.83 6.65 -14.40
N ASP A 111 -7.81 6.10 -15.04
CA ASP A 111 -6.43 6.21 -14.59
C ASP A 111 -5.48 6.26 -15.79
N ILE A 112 -4.35 6.95 -15.63
CA ILE A 112 -3.30 7.03 -16.65
C ILE A 112 -2.42 5.78 -16.68
N TRP A 113 -2.56 4.89 -15.70
CA TRP A 113 -1.72 3.71 -15.56
C TRP A 113 -1.79 2.83 -16.80
N SER A 114 -0.62 2.63 -17.40
CA SER A 114 -0.42 1.74 -18.53
C SER A 114 0.53 0.63 -18.13
N ARG A 115 0.20 -0.60 -18.52
CA ARG A 115 1.11 -1.75 -18.40
C ARG A 115 2.34 -1.63 -19.30
N PHE A 116 2.30 -0.70 -20.26
CA PHE A 116 3.26 -0.52 -21.36
C PHE A 116 3.72 0.94 -21.53
N ALA A 117 3.52 1.81 -20.53
CA ALA A 117 4.19 3.11 -20.54
C ALA A 117 5.69 2.85 -20.30
N LEU A 118 6.45 2.86 -21.40
CA LEU A 118 7.92 2.90 -21.46
C LEU A 118 8.46 4.09 -20.68
#